data_AF-A0A960DY85-F1
#
_entry.id   AF-A0A960DY85-F1
#
_cell.length_a   1.000
_cell.length_b   1.000
_cell.length_c   1.000
_cell.angle_alpha   90.00
_cell.angle_beta   90.00
_cell.angle_gamma   90.00
#
_symmetry.space_group_name_H-M   'P 1'
#
loop_
_entity.id
_entity.type
_entity.pdbx_description
1 polymer ?
#
loop_
_entity_poly.entity_id
_entity_poly.type
_entity_poly.pdbx_seq_one_letter_code
_entity_poly.pdbx_strand_id
1 'polypeptide(L)'
;MTAPAPDVAWAAFSDDGPWVLDPDHLPWRAGLDVERALVSGSVPELTRRRALPPGRRLGTTVVHLGGAVARWYVGSARRRSNGSTRDLARRLRVAAERLGPSYIKLGQIVSSG
;
A
#
# COMPACT_ATOMS: atom_id res chain seq x y z
N MET A 1 11.65 34.56 -28.15
CA MET A 1 11.39 33.89 -26.87
C MET A 1 10.05 34.40 -26.37
N THR A 2 9.06 33.52 -26.26
CA THR A 2 7.74 33.87 -25.71
C THR A 2 7.87 34.04 -24.20
N ALA A 3 7.17 35.01 -23.61
CA ALA A 3 7.13 35.15 -22.16
C ALA A 3 6.44 33.93 -21.53
N PRO A 4 6.88 33.48 -20.33
CA PRO A 4 6.27 32.34 -19.65
C PRO A 4 4.82 32.65 -19.25
N ALA A 5 3.99 31.60 -19.19
CA ALA A 5 2.61 31.68 -18.73
C ALA A 5 2.53 32.24 -17.29
N PRO A 6 1.51 33.06 -16.97
CA PRO A 6 1.45 33.80 -15.71
C PRO A 6 1.17 32.91 -14.48
N ASP A 7 0.62 31.71 -14.67
CA ASP A 7 0.35 30.76 -13.58
C ASP A 7 1.60 30.01 -13.07
N VAL A 8 2.67 30.03 -13.86
CA VAL A 8 4.02 29.61 -13.43
C VAL A 8 4.52 30.46 -12.25
N ALA A 9 4.04 31.69 -12.10
CA ALA A 9 4.43 32.57 -11.00
C ALA A 9 4.03 32.04 -9.60
N TRP A 10 3.00 31.18 -9.53
CA TRP A 10 2.47 30.68 -8.24
C TRP A 10 2.38 29.14 -8.15
N ALA A 11 2.63 28.42 -9.24
CA ALA A 11 2.60 26.95 -9.27
C ALA A 11 3.65 26.36 -10.22
N ALA A 12 3.91 25.06 -10.04
CA ALA A 12 4.87 24.32 -10.86
C ALA A 12 4.24 23.84 -12.18
N PHE A 13 3.98 24.79 -13.09
CA PHE A 13 3.49 24.53 -14.44
C PHE A 13 4.58 24.72 -15.50
N SER A 14 4.30 24.31 -16.74
CA SER A 14 5.17 24.54 -17.89
C SER A 14 5.05 25.99 -18.37
N ASP A 15 6.15 26.56 -18.88
CA ASP A 15 6.18 27.94 -19.42
C ASP A 15 5.19 28.18 -20.57
N ASP A 16 4.93 27.15 -21.39
CA ASP A 16 3.97 27.18 -22.50
C ASP A 16 2.93 26.06 -22.32
N GLY A 17 1.91 26.36 -21.51
CA GLY A 17 0.80 25.45 -21.22
C GLY A 17 -0.39 25.67 -22.15
N PRO A 18 -1.11 24.60 -22.55
CA PRO A 18 -2.33 24.73 -23.36
C PRO A 18 -3.50 25.43 -22.64
N TRP A 19 -3.40 25.64 -21.32
CA TRP A 19 -4.33 26.38 -20.48
C TRP A 19 -3.56 27.12 -19.39
N VAL A 20 -4.12 28.26 -18.96
CA VAL A 20 -3.59 29.09 -17.88
C VAL A 20 -4.61 29.13 -16.76
N LEU A 21 -4.20 28.81 -15.53
CA LEU A 21 -5.09 28.79 -14.38
C LEU A 21 -5.17 30.15 -13.67
N ASP A 22 -6.39 30.56 -13.34
CA ASP A 22 -6.65 31.74 -12.49
C ASP A 22 -6.78 31.29 -11.04
N PRO A 23 -5.85 31.68 -10.13
CA PRO A 23 -5.85 31.21 -8.74
C PRO A 23 -7.11 31.56 -7.95
N ASP A 24 -7.82 32.64 -8.33
CA ASP A 24 -9.03 33.11 -7.64
C ASP A 24 -10.29 32.36 -8.10
N HIS A 25 -10.21 31.63 -9.22
CA HIS A 25 -11.32 30.92 -9.83
C HIS A 25 -11.14 29.39 -9.85
N LEU A 26 -10.53 28.82 -8.80
CA LEU A 26 -10.33 27.38 -8.65
C LEU A 26 -11.19 26.84 -7.49
N PRO A 27 -12.42 26.34 -7.75
CA PRO A 27 -13.32 25.91 -6.68
C PRO A 27 -12.75 24.75 -5.85
N TRP A 28 -11.89 23.92 -6.44
CA TRP A 28 -11.20 22.83 -5.76
C TRP A 28 -10.05 23.29 -4.84
N ARG A 29 -9.62 24.56 -4.91
CA ARG A 29 -8.63 25.12 -3.98
C ARG A 29 -9.22 25.50 -2.64
N ALA A 30 -10.54 25.70 -2.56
CA ALA A 30 -11.20 26.07 -1.33
C ALA A 30 -10.88 25.04 -0.21
N GLY A 31 -10.27 25.50 0.88
CA GLY A 31 -9.90 24.65 2.02
C GLY A 31 -8.59 23.87 1.88
N LEU A 32 -7.90 23.92 0.73
CA LEU A 32 -6.64 23.18 0.55
C LEU A 32 -5.50 23.65 1.46
N ASP A 33 -5.54 24.88 1.96
CA ASP A 33 -4.51 25.38 2.88
C ASP A 33 -4.53 24.62 4.21
N VAL A 34 -5.72 24.27 4.70
CA VAL A 34 -5.89 23.47 5.93
C VAL A 34 -5.37 22.06 5.70
N GLU A 35 -5.75 21.43 4.59
CA GLU A 35 -5.27 20.08 4.25
C GLU A 35 -3.75 20.05 4.03
N ARG A 36 -3.18 21.07 3.37
CA ARG A 36 -1.72 21.20 3.23
C ARG A 36 -1.05 21.30 4.60
N ALA A 37 -1.58 22.11 5.52
CA ALA A 37 -1.04 22.22 6.87
C ALA A 37 -1.11 20.90 7.64
N LEU A 38 -2.22 20.16 7.53
CA LEU A 38 -2.39 18.84 8.16
C LEU A 38 -1.40 17.80 7.61
N VAL A 39 -1.25 17.74 6.28
CA VAL A 39 -0.33 16.81 5.62
C VAL A 39 1.13 17.16 5.94
N SER A 40 1.51 18.44 5.85
CA SER A 40 2.85 18.90 6.22
C SER A 40 3.16 18.62 7.70
N GLY A 41 2.19 18.79 8.60
CA GLY A 41 2.33 18.45 10.02
C GLY A 41 2.50 16.95 10.28
N SER A 42 2.09 16.09 9.36
CA SER A 42 2.23 14.63 9.46
C SER A 42 3.62 14.12 9.04
N VAL A 43 4.43 14.95 8.36
CA VAL A 43 5.75 14.55 7.83
C VAL A 43 6.69 13.99 8.91
N PRO A 44 6.83 14.62 10.10
CA PRO A 44 7.70 14.08 11.15
C PRO A 44 7.26 12.69 11.63
N GLU A 45 5.96 12.40 11.68
CA GLU A 45 5.46 11.07 12.04
C GLU A 45 5.74 10.04 10.94
N LEU A 46 5.48 10.40 9.67
CA LEU A 46 5.65 9.50 8.53
C LEU A 46 7.12 9.16 8.26
N THR A 47 8.02 10.11 8.51
CA THR A 47 9.48 9.94 8.33
C THR A 47 10.17 9.36 9.56
N ARG A 48 9.50 9.31 10.71
CA ARG A 48 10.04 8.69 11.93
C ARG A 48 10.32 7.21 11.68
N ARG A 49 11.59 6.82 11.86
CA ARG A 49 12.01 5.42 11.82
C ARG A 49 11.22 4.61 12.86
N ARG A 50 10.38 3.69 12.41
CA ARG A 50 9.68 2.72 13.25
C ARG A 50 10.36 1.36 13.12
N ALA A 51 10.68 0.74 14.25
CA ALA A 51 11.26 -0.61 14.26
C ALA A 51 10.25 -1.69 13.86
N LEU A 52 8.95 -1.41 14.03
CA LEU A 52 7.87 -2.36 13.75
C LEU A 52 6.84 -1.72 12.79
N PRO A 53 6.34 -2.49 11.79
CA PRO A 53 5.21 -2.06 10.99
C PRO A 53 3.98 -1.80 11.87
N PRO A 54 2.97 -1.06 11.38
CA PRO A 54 1.76 -0.77 12.14
C PRO A 54 1.16 -2.07 12.71
N GLY A 55 1.03 -2.17 14.04
CA GLY A 55 0.67 -3.42 14.73
C GLY A 55 -0.64 -4.05 14.24
N ARG A 56 -1.60 -3.24 13.78
CA ARG A 56 -2.84 -3.71 13.14
C ARG A 56 -2.59 -4.51 11.86
N ARG A 57 -1.63 -4.06 11.01
CA ARG A 57 -1.24 -4.77 9.78
C ARG A 57 -0.48 -6.07 10.08
N LEU A 58 0.33 -6.06 11.14
CA LEU A 58 1.00 -7.27 11.61
C LEU A 58 0.00 -8.29 12.14
N GLY A 59 -0.96 -7.85 12.96
CA GLY A 59 -1.99 -8.70 13.54
C GLY A 59 -2.86 -9.38 12.47
N THR A 60 -3.34 -8.63 11.47
CA THR A 60 -4.12 -9.22 10.36
C THR A 60 -3.34 -10.29 9.60
N THR A 61 -2.04 -10.05 9.39
CA THR A 61 -1.12 -10.97 8.73
C THR A 61 -0.91 -12.24 9.54
N VAL A 62 -0.57 -12.10 10.82
CA VAL A 62 -0.33 -13.23 11.73
C VAL A 62 -1.59 -14.07 11.90
N VAL A 63 -2.78 -13.46 12.01
CA VAL A 63 -4.04 -14.20 12.16
C VAL A 63 -4.35 -15.04 10.91
N HIS A 64 -4.20 -14.47 9.72
CA HIS A 64 -4.54 -15.17 8.48
C HIS A 64 -3.51 -16.24 8.11
N LEU A 65 -2.22 -15.93 8.18
CA LEU A 65 -1.15 -16.89 7.89
C LEU A 65 -1.01 -17.93 9.00
N GLY A 66 -1.00 -17.50 10.26
CA GLY A 66 -0.92 -18.37 11.43
C GLY A 66 -2.12 -19.31 11.54
N GLY A 67 -3.34 -18.83 11.26
CA GLY A 67 -4.53 -19.67 11.22
C GLY A 67 -4.48 -20.75 10.14
N ALA A 68 -3.95 -20.43 8.95
CA ALA A 68 -3.77 -21.39 7.86
C ALA A 68 -2.72 -22.48 8.21
N VAL A 69 -1.59 -22.06 8.79
CA VAL A 69 -0.51 -22.96 9.23
C VAL A 69 -0.96 -23.85 10.40
N ALA A 70 -1.61 -23.28 11.42
CA ALA A 70 -2.11 -24.03 12.56
C ALA A 70 -3.15 -25.09 12.15
N ARG A 71 -4.07 -24.74 11.24
CA ARG A 71 -5.08 -25.67 10.72
C ARG A 71 -4.47 -26.79 9.87
N TRP A 72 -3.37 -26.53 9.16
CA TRP A 72 -2.60 -27.57 8.47
C TRP A 72 -1.82 -28.46 9.44
N TYR A 73 -1.20 -27.89 10.47
CA TYR A 73 -0.43 -28.63 11.47
C TYR A 73 -1.30 -29.61 12.26
N VAL A 74 -2.52 -29.20 12.63
CA VAL A 74 -3.46 -30.06 13.38
C VAL A 74 -4.04 -31.19 12.52
N GLY A 75 -4.26 -30.97 11.22
CA GLY A 75 -4.97 -31.93 10.34
C GLY A 75 -4.08 -32.78 9.42
N SER A 76 -3.05 -32.18 8.83
CA SER A 76 -2.29 -32.73 7.70
C SER A 76 -0.88 -33.18 8.10
N ALA A 77 -0.21 -32.47 9.01
CA ALA A 77 1.19 -32.75 9.35
C ALA A 77 1.43 -34.12 10.02
N ARG A 78 0.39 -34.73 10.63
CA ARG A 78 0.48 -36.08 11.22
C ARG A 78 0.42 -37.22 10.20
N ARG A 79 -0.04 -36.97 8.97
CA ARG A 79 -0.01 -37.93 7.85
C ARG A 79 1.15 -37.54 6.96
N ARG A 80 2.31 -38.14 7.21
CA ARG A 80 3.59 -37.92 6.52
C ARG A 80 3.54 -38.41 5.06
N SER A 81 2.67 -37.82 4.24
CA SER A 81 2.55 -38.13 2.82
C SER A 81 3.21 -37.04 1.96
N ASN A 82 3.79 -37.45 0.84
CA ASN A 82 4.46 -36.59 -0.16
C ASN A 82 3.57 -35.47 -0.75
N GLY A 83 2.29 -35.35 -0.35
CA GLY A 83 1.38 -34.26 -0.70
C GLY A 83 1.28 -33.11 0.31
N SER A 84 1.95 -33.22 1.47
CA SER A 84 1.82 -32.29 2.59
C SER A 84 2.31 -30.87 2.29
N THR A 85 3.41 -30.74 1.55
CA THR A 85 3.98 -29.44 1.12
C THR A 85 3.10 -28.75 0.08
N ARG A 86 2.54 -29.52 -0.87
CA ARG A 86 1.65 -28.98 -1.92
C ARG A 86 0.32 -28.50 -1.35
N ASP A 87 -0.20 -29.17 -0.32
CA ASP A 87 -1.40 -28.72 0.42
C ASP A 87 -1.13 -27.46 1.23
N LEU A 88 0.04 -27.35 1.87
CA LEU A 88 0.46 -26.16 2.58
C LEU A 88 0.62 -24.95 1.64
N ALA A 89 1.31 -25.11 0.52
CA ALA A 89 1.50 -24.05 -0.49
C ALA A 89 0.15 -23.53 -1.01
N ARG A 90 -0.81 -24.43 -1.29
CA ARG A 90 -2.16 -24.06 -1.70
C ARG A 90 -2.89 -23.21 -0.65
N ARG A 91 -2.83 -23.60 0.62
CA ARG A 91 -3.48 -22.87 1.72
C ARG A 91 -2.84 -21.51 1.96
N LEU A 92 -1.52 -21.41 1.85
CA LEU A 92 -0.78 -20.15 1.95
C LEU A 92 -1.14 -19.18 0.82
N ARG A 93 -1.27 -19.69 -0.41
CA ARG A 93 -1.71 -18.89 -1.56
C ARG A 93 -3.11 -18.31 -1.35
N VAL A 94 -4.09 -19.13 -0.98
CA VAL A 94 -5.47 -18.68 -0.74
C VAL A 94 -5.54 -17.66 0.40
N ALA A 95 -4.72 -17.83 1.44
CA ALA A 95 -4.62 -16.84 2.52
C ALA A 95 -4.01 -15.52 2.02
N ALA A 96 -2.93 -15.57 1.25
CA ALA A 96 -2.26 -14.39 0.69
C ALA A 96 -3.17 -13.59 -0.27
N GLU A 97 -3.98 -14.28 -1.10
CA GLU A 97 -4.97 -13.64 -1.98
C GLU A 97 -6.05 -12.88 -1.19
N ARG A 98 -6.43 -13.35 0.00
CA ARG A 98 -7.42 -12.69 0.87
C ARG A 98 -6.86 -11.48 1.65
N LEU A 99 -5.55 -11.33 1.75
CA LEU A 99 -4.91 -10.18 2.40
C LEU A 99 -4.78 -8.93 1.50
N GLY A 100 -5.15 -9.04 0.22
CA GLY A 100 -5.17 -7.93 -0.72
C GLY A 100 -3.85 -7.70 -1.47
N PRO A 101 -3.78 -6.64 -2.30
CA PRO A 101 -2.74 -6.45 -3.32
C PRO A 101 -1.30 -6.47 -2.80
N SER A 102 -1.09 -6.04 -1.55
CA SER A 102 0.23 -6.04 -0.91
C SER A 102 0.79 -7.45 -0.64
N TYR A 103 -0.06 -8.48 -0.58
CA TYR A 103 0.33 -9.87 -0.27
C TYR A 103 0.22 -10.84 -1.46
N ILE A 104 -0.43 -10.44 -2.55
CA ILE A 104 -0.57 -11.26 -3.77
C ILE A 104 0.81 -11.71 -4.32
N LYS A 105 1.82 -10.82 -4.28
CA LYS A 105 3.19 -11.15 -4.73
C LYS A 105 3.83 -12.26 -3.91
N LEU A 106 3.56 -12.33 -2.60
CA LEU A 106 4.06 -13.42 -1.76
C LEU A 106 3.38 -14.74 -2.09
N GLY A 107 2.07 -14.71 -2.37
CA GLY A 107 1.33 -15.89 -2.84
C GLY A 107 1.87 -16.47 -4.15
N GLN A 108 2.35 -15.60 -5.05
CA GLN A 108 3.00 -16.01 -6.30
C GLN A 108 4.33 -16.71 -6.06
N ILE A 109 5.22 -16.17 -5.22
CA ILE A 109 6.52 -16.77 -4.89
C ILE A 109 6.37 -18.13 -4.20
N VAL A 110 5.41 -18.26 -3.30
CA VAL A 110 5.12 -19.54 -2.61
C VAL A 110 4.53 -20.58 -3.56
N SER A 111 3.83 -20.14 -4.61
CA SER A 111 3.19 -21.03 -5.60
C SER A 111 4.12 -21.47 -6.74
N SER A 112 5.28 -20.83 -6.90
CA SER A 112 6.28 -21.17 -7.93
C SER A 112 7.32 -22.21 -7.48
N GLY A 113 7.27 -22.64 -6.22
CA GLY A 113 8.11 -23.71 -5.65
C GLY A 113 7.43 -25.07 -5.64
#